data_AF-A0A8U0WFF1-F1
#
_entry.id   AF-A0A8U0WFF1-F1
#
_cell.length_a   1.000
_cell.length_b   1.000
_cell.length_c   1.000
_cell.angle_alpha   90.00
_cell.angle_beta   90.00
_cell.angle_gamma   90.00
#
_symmetry.space_group_name_H-M   'P 1'
#
loop_
_entity.id
_entity.type
_entity.pdbx_description
1 polymer ?
#
loop_
_entity_poly.entity_id
_entity_poly.type
_entity_poly.pdbx_seq_one_letter_code
_entity_poly.pdbx_strand_id
1 'polypeptide(L)'
;MVDRAKIVETAIKNFGCVDIATNNAGISRDRSIPKISERDWDFVHHVRLKGTFKDTLAAWLHMKKQNYGRIFITSSDSGMYGNFGQASCSAPKMVLIRSVNTVAIEEEKYNIHCNVIIHPAANRLIQDILII
;
A
#
# COMPACT_ATOMS: atom_id res chain seq x y z
N MET A 1 4.16 10.28 13.77
CA MET A 1 3.71 9.74 12.46
C MET A 1 3.46 10.93 11.56
N VAL A 2 4.01 10.92 10.34
CA VAL A 2 3.87 12.04 9.38
C VAL A 2 2.39 12.23 9.04
N ASP A 3 1.92 13.47 9.09
CA ASP A 3 0.60 13.84 8.61
C ASP A 3 0.57 13.66 7.09
N ARG A 4 -0.13 12.64 6.61
CA ARG A 4 -0.11 12.20 5.21
C ARG A 4 -0.67 13.25 4.26
N ALA A 5 -1.58 14.10 4.75
CA ALA A 5 -2.08 15.24 4.00
C ALA A 5 -0.96 16.20 3.58
N LYS A 6 0.06 16.40 4.44
CA LYS A 6 1.18 17.29 4.14
C LYS A 6 2.01 16.86 2.93
N ILE A 7 2.08 15.55 2.64
CA ILE A 7 2.79 15.05 1.46
C ILE A 7 2.06 15.50 0.18
N VAL A 8 0.74 15.33 0.16
CA VAL A 8 -0.11 15.76 -0.96
C VAL A 8 -0.13 17.28 -1.09
N GLU A 9 -0.27 18.01 0.01
CA GLU A 9 -0.19 19.48 0.03
C GLU A 9 1.15 19.98 -0.51
N THR A 10 2.26 19.32 -0.16
CA THR A 10 3.59 19.69 -0.67
C THR A 10 3.67 19.50 -2.19
N ALA A 11 3.12 18.41 -2.72
CA ALA A 11 3.08 18.19 -4.16
C ALA A 11 2.23 19.28 -4.87
N ILE A 12 1.04 19.57 -4.34
CA ILE A 12 0.17 20.61 -4.90
C ILE A 12 0.83 21.98 -4.84
N LYS A 13 1.47 22.33 -3.72
CA LYS A 13 2.13 23.63 -3.57
C LYS A 13 3.26 23.84 -4.57
N ASN A 14 4.01 22.79 -4.90
CA ASN A 14 5.19 22.89 -5.78
C ASN A 14 4.87 22.64 -7.25
N PHE A 15 3.87 21.81 -7.56
CA PHE A 15 3.58 21.34 -8.91
C PHE A 15 2.15 21.66 -9.40
N GLY A 16 1.29 22.19 -8.54
CA GLY A 16 -0.08 22.62 -8.87
C GLY A 16 -1.13 21.51 -8.84
N CYS A 17 -0.74 20.24 -9.03
CA CYS A 17 -1.65 19.10 -9.08
C CYS A 17 -1.04 17.82 -8.49
N VAL A 18 -1.89 16.80 -8.34
CA VAL A 18 -1.50 15.42 -8.05
C VAL A 18 -2.31 14.49 -8.94
N ASP A 19 -1.65 13.98 -9.97
CA ASP A 19 -2.24 13.08 -10.96
C ASP A 19 -2.10 11.61 -10.58
N ILE A 20 -1.00 11.26 -9.90
CA ILE A 20 -0.62 9.88 -9.59
C ILE A 20 -0.21 9.76 -8.12
N ALA A 21 -0.75 8.77 -7.41
CA ALA A 21 -0.36 8.41 -6.05
C ALA A 21 0.11 6.95 -5.98
N THR A 22 1.27 6.71 -5.37
CA THR A 22 1.86 5.36 -5.25
C THR A 22 2.06 4.98 -3.79
N ASN A 23 1.32 3.97 -3.32
CA ASN A 23 1.33 3.49 -1.94
C ASN A 23 2.28 2.31 -1.76
N ASN A 24 3.56 2.62 -1.67
CA ASN A 24 4.63 1.64 -1.51
C ASN A 24 5.06 1.38 -0.06
N ALA A 25 4.71 2.25 0.89
CA ALA A 25 5.21 2.16 2.26
C ALA A 25 4.89 0.80 2.90
N GLY A 26 5.92 0.04 3.28
CA GLY A 26 5.80 -1.27 3.87
C GLY A 26 6.78 -1.46 5.02
N ILE A 27 6.43 -2.33 5.96
CA ILE A 27 7.30 -2.76 7.04
C ILE A 27 7.11 -4.27 7.21
N SER A 28 8.19 -4.97 7.55
CA SER A 28 8.15 -6.40 7.84
C SER A 28 8.58 -6.67 9.29
N ARG A 29 7.83 -7.57 9.94
CA ARG A 29 8.07 -8.14 11.27
C ARG A 29 7.78 -9.63 11.21
N ASP A 30 8.69 -10.34 10.56
CA ASP A 30 8.52 -11.76 10.27
C ASP A 30 8.72 -12.61 11.53
N ARG A 31 7.68 -13.36 11.88
CA ARG A 31 7.58 -14.28 13.02
C ARG A 31 6.57 -15.36 12.66
N SER A 32 6.82 -16.61 13.04
CA SER A 32 5.78 -17.64 12.99
C SER A 32 4.61 -17.24 13.90
N ILE A 33 3.40 -17.70 13.60
CA ILE A 33 2.17 -17.32 14.32
C ILE A 33 2.33 -17.30 15.85
N PRO A 34 2.91 -18.32 16.51
CA PRO A 34 3.02 -18.33 17.98
C PRO A 34 3.99 -17.28 18.55
N LYS A 35 4.84 -16.69 17.70
CA LYS A 35 5.88 -15.72 18.07
C LYS A 35 5.52 -14.29 17.65
N ILE A 36 4.35 -14.06 17.05
CA ILE A 36 3.88 -12.72 16.72
C ILE A 36 3.35 -12.08 18.00
N SER A 37 3.94 -10.95 18.39
CA SER A 37 3.36 -10.12 19.44
C SER A 37 2.18 -9.32 18.88
N GLU A 38 1.14 -9.06 19.68
CA GLU A 38 0.02 -8.20 19.29
C GLU A 38 0.52 -6.80 18.85
N ARG A 39 1.54 -6.28 19.53
CA ARG A 39 2.19 -5.02 19.17
C ARG A 39 2.77 -5.04 17.76
N ASP A 40 3.48 -6.10 17.38
CA ASP A 40 4.05 -6.22 16.03
C ASP A 40 2.96 -6.40 14.98
N TRP A 41 1.92 -7.18 15.29
CA TRP A 41 0.74 -7.33 14.44
C TRP A 41 0.09 -5.98 14.15
N ASP A 42 -0.27 -5.24 15.20
CA ASP A 42 -0.91 -3.94 15.10
C ASP A 42 -0.04 -2.93 14.39
N PHE A 43 1.27 -2.93 14.66
CA PHE A 43 2.20 -2.01 14.03
C PHE A 43 2.28 -2.23 12.51
N VAL A 44 2.40 -3.48 12.06
CA VAL A 44 2.44 -3.81 10.62
C VAL A 44 1.13 -3.41 9.94
N HIS A 45 -0.01 -3.72 10.55
CA HIS A 45 -1.33 -3.34 10.01
C HIS A 45 -1.54 -1.83 10.01
N HIS A 46 -1.10 -1.13 11.04
CA HIS A 46 -1.20 0.32 11.12
C HIS A 46 -0.40 0.99 10.02
N VAL A 47 0.86 0.59 9.83
CA VAL A 47 1.71 1.16 8.79
C VAL A 47 1.17 0.84 7.39
N ARG A 48 0.80 -0.43 7.14
CA ARG A 48 0.41 -0.87 5.80
C ARG A 48 -1.04 -0.51 5.45
N LEU A 49 -2.02 -0.89 6.26
CA LEU A 49 -3.44 -0.64 5.96
C LEU A 49 -3.82 0.82 6.22
N LYS A 50 -3.66 1.26 7.48
CA LYS A 50 -4.12 2.60 7.88
C LYS A 50 -3.29 3.69 7.20
N GLY A 51 -1.99 3.45 6.99
CA GLY A 51 -1.14 4.32 6.18
C GLY A 51 -1.67 4.45 4.75
N THR A 52 -1.82 3.34 4.03
CA THR A 52 -2.30 3.34 2.64
C THR A 52 -3.68 3.97 2.50
N PHE A 53 -4.61 3.71 3.43
CA PHE A 53 -5.92 4.35 3.43
C PHE A 53 -5.82 5.88 3.54
N LYS A 54 -5.02 6.39 4.48
CA LYS A 54 -4.84 7.83 4.67
C LYS A 54 -4.17 8.49 3.46
N ASP A 55 -3.14 7.86 2.92
CA ASP A 55 -2.42 8.35 1.73
C ASP A 55 -3.37 8.40 0.52
N THR A 56 -4.17 7.35 0.33
CA THR A 56 -5.17 7.26 -0.74
C THR A 56 -6.25 8.31 -0.59
N LEU A 57 -6.83 8.46 0.61
CA LEU A 57 -7.87 9.44 0.87
C LEU A 57 -7.39 10.87 0.62
N ALA A 58 -6.18 11.20 1.09
CA ALA A 58 -5.61 12.52 0.89
C ALA A 58 -5.44 12.84 -0.61
N ALA A 59 -4.88 11.93 -1.40
CA ALA A 59 -4.74 12.12 -2.85
C ALA A 59 -6.11 12.16 -3.57
N TRP A 60 -7.01 11.24 -3.20
CA TRP A 60 -8.33 11.09 -3.81
C TRP A 60 -9.18 12.35 -3.72
N LEU A 61 -9.18 13.04 -2.57
CA LEU A 61 -9.95 14.29 -2.38
C LEU A 61 -9.56 15.36 -3.41
N HIS A 62 -8.32 15.36 -3.88
CA HIS A 62 -7.86 16.25 -4.94
C HIS A 62 -8.14 15.70 -6.33
N MET A 63 -7.88 14.41 -6.57
CA MET A 63 -8.15 13.74 -7.85
C MET A 63 -9.63 13.85 -8.26
N LYS A 64 -10.55 13.71 -7.29
CA LYS A 64 -11.99 13.85 -7.51
C LYS A 64 -12.39 15.22 -8.02
N LYS A 65 -11.77 16.29 -7.51
CA LYS A 65 -12.02 17.67 -7.98
C LYS A 65 -11.52 17.90 -9.40
N GLN A 66 -10.46 17.19 -9.79
CA GLN A 66 -9.84 17.26 -11.11
C GLN A 66 -10.51 16.32 -12.13
N ASN A 67 -11.39 15.43 -11.68
CA ASN A 67 -11.99 14.36 -12.49
C ASN A 67 -10.93 13.52 -13.23
N TYR A 68 -9.80 13.29 -12.56
CA TYR A 68 -8.67 12.50 -13.04
C TYR A 68 -7.82 12.02 -11.86
N GLY A 69 -7.38 10.76 -11.88
CA GLY A 69 -6.38 10.26 -10.95
C GLY A 69 -5.92 8.83 -11.22
N ARG A 70 -4.69 8.50 -10.83
CA ARG A 70 -4.15 7.13 -10.88
C ARG A 70 -3.58 6.77 -9.52
N ILE A 71 -4.10 5.70 -8.92
CA ILE A 71 -3.63 5.19 -7.63
C ILE A 71 -3.01 3.82 -7.86
N PHE A 72 -1.80 3.63 -7.36
CA PHE A 72 -1.11 2.34 -7.38
C PHE A 72 -0.79 1.90 -5.97
N ILE A 73 -1.02 0.63 -5.68
CA ILE A 73 -0.66 0.01 -4.40
C ILE A 73 0.33 -1.12 -4.64
N THR A 74 1.42 -1.13 -3.88
CA THR A 74 2.42 -2.20 -4.02
C THR A 74 2.04 -3.42 -3.19
N SER A 75 1.90 -4.59 -3.79
CA SER A 75 1.80 -5.86 -3.08
C SER A 75 2.97 -6.78 -3.47
N SER A 76 3.00 -7.97 -2.89
CA SER A 76 3.93 -9.02 -3.27
C SER A 76 3.23 -10.37 -3.34
N ASP A 77 3.89 -11.33 -3.98
CA ASP A 77 3.53 -12.75 -3.97
C ASP A 77 3.17 -13.28 -2.58
N SER A 78 3.90 -12.88 -1.53
CA SER A 78 3.61 -13.29 -0.15
C SER A 78 2.26 -12.80 0.36
N GLY A 79 1.71 -11.73 -0.21
CA GLY A 79 0.34 -11.29 0.05
C GLY A 79 -0.72 -12.17 -0.63
N MET A 80 -0.43 -12.75 -1.79
CA MET A 80 -1.38 -13.59 -2.53
C MET A 80 -1.33 -15.06 -2.14
N TYR A 81 -0.11 -15.60 -2.04
CA TYR A 81 0.14 -17.03 -1.85
C TYR A 81 0.52 -17.37 -0.42
N GLY A 82 0.83 -16.36 0.40
CA GLY A 82 1.42 -16.55 1.72
C GLY A 82 2.92 -16.83 1.65
N ASN A 83 3.59 -16.69 2.79
CA ASN A 83 4.97 -17.10 2.98
C ASN A 83 5.18 -17.45 4.46
N PHE A 84 6.03 -18.43 4.74
CA PHE A 84 6.27 -18.89 6.11
C PHE A 84 6.78 -17.73 6.98
N GLY A 85 6.21 -17.59 8.17
CA GLY A 85 6.59 -16.53 9.11
C GLY A 85 6.15 -15.12 8.74
N GLN A 86 5.36 -14.93 7.68
CA GLN A 86 4.94 -13.60 7.22
C GLN A 86 3.45 -13.31 7.44
N ALA A 87 2.72 -14.07 8.27
CA ALA A 87 1.28 -13.89 8.43
C ALA A 87 0.86 -12.44 8.78
N SER A 88 1.62 -11.76 9.65
CA SER A 88 1.41 -10.34 10.00
C SER A 88 1.60 -9.39 8.81
N CYS A 89 2.49 -9.75 7.88
CA CYS A 89 2.89 -8.92 6.76
C CYS A 89 2.14 -9.26 5.45
N SER A 90 1.68 -10.50 5.30
CA SER A 90 0.92 -10.98 4.13
C SER A 90 -0.57 -10.60 4.22
N ALA A 91 -1.17 -10.73 5.40
CA ALA A 91 -2.58 -10.40 5.62
C ALA A 91 -2.96 -8.99 5.13
N PRO A 92 -2.27 -7.90 5.53
CA PRO A 92 -2.64 -6.56 5.08
C PRO A 92 -2.40 -6.34 3.58
N LYS A 93 -1.46 -7.06 2.95
CA LYS A 93 -1.22 -6.99 1.50
C LYS A 93 -2.40 -7.56 0.72
N MET A 94 -2.96 -8.68 1.17
CA MET A 94 -4.15 -9.29 0.55
C MET A 94 -5.38 -8.40 0.70
N VAL A 95 -5.57 -7.83 1.90
CA VAL A 95 -6.67 -6.89 2.17
C VAL A 95 -6.62 -5.72 1.19
N LEU A 96 -5.44 -5.10 1.02
CA LEU A 96 -5.29 -3.99 0.08
C LEU A 96 -5.60 -4.37 -1.36
N ILE A 97 -5.18 -5.55 -1.83
CA ILE A 97 -5.55 -6.03 -3.17
C ILE A 97 -7.06 -6.07 -3.33
N ARG A 98 -7.78 -6.59 -2.33
CA ARG A 98 -9.24 -6.68 -2.39
C ARG A 98 -9.87 -5.29 -2.34
N SER A 99 -9.35 -4.39 -1.50
CA SER A 99 -9.82 -3.00 -1.44
C SER A 99 -9.64 -2.27 -2.76
N VAL A 100 -8.53 -2.47 -3.48
CA VAL A 100 -8.30 -1.84 -4.79
C VAL A 100 -9.38 -2.22 -5.79
N ASN A 101 -9.78 -3.49 -5.85
CA ASN A 101 -10.82 -3.92 -6.78
C ASN A 101 -12.15 -3.20 -6.51
N THR A 102 -12.51 -3.00 -5.25
CA THR A 102 -13.72 -2.25 -4.87
C THR A 102 -13.58 -0.77 -5.23
N VAL A 103 -12.47 -0.13 -4.85
CA VAL A 103 -12.22 1.30 -5.15
C VAL A 103 -12.19 1.58 -6.64
N ALA A 104 -11.63 0.67 -7.45
CA ALA A 104 -11.61 0.81 -8.90
C ALA A 104 -13.02 0.89 -9.50
N ILE A 105 -13.99 0.15 -8.94
CA ILE A 105 -15.39 0.17 -9.37
C ILE A 105 -16.10 1.44 -8.87
N GLU A 106 -15.89 1.82 -7.61
CA GLU A 106 -16.56 2.97 -6.99
C GLU A 106 -16.18 4.32 -7.64
N GLU A 107 -14.93 4.41 -8.10
CA GLU A 107 -14.30 5.67 -8.50
C GLU A 107 -14.17 5.85 -10.02
N GLU A 108 -14.57 4.86 -10.81
CA GLU A 108 -14.56 4.91 -12.28
C GLU A 108 -15.30 6.16 -12.81
N LYS A 109 -16.42 6.53 -12.18
CA LYS A 109 -17.23 7.71 -12.53
C LYS A 109 -16.47 9.04 -12.42
N TYR A 110 -15.37 9.09 -11.68
CA TYR A 110 -14.50 10.27 -11.55
C TYR A 110 -13.22 10.15 -12.37
N ASN A 111 -13.11 9.15 -13.25
CA ASN A 111 -11.90 8.83 -14.02
C ASN A 111 -10.66 8.66 -13.11
N ILE A 112 -10.89 8.02 -11.95
CA ILE A 112 -9.84 7.65 -10.99
C ILE A 112 -9.65 6.15 -11.08
N HIS A 113 -8.47 5.70 -11.51
CA HIS A 113 -8.17 4.28 -11.65
C HIS A 113 -7.26 3.84 -10.51
N CYS A 114 -7.61 2.73 -9.88
CA CYS A 114 -6.82 2.14 -8.79
C CYS A 114 -6.32 0.76 -9.21
N ASN A 115 -5.01 0.53 -9.11
CA ASN A 115 -4.37 -0.73 -9.50
C ASN A 115 -3.40 -1.23 -8.43
N VAL A 116 -3.16 -2.53 -8.44
CA VAL A 116 -2.11 -3.15 -7.61
C VAL A 116 -0.94 -3.55 -8.49
N ILE A 117 0.27 -3.26 -8.03
CA ILE A 117 1.49 -3.81 -8.61
C ILE A 117 1.98 -4.92 -7.68
N ILE A 118 2.03 -6.15 -8.19
CA ILE A 118 2.52 -7.31 -7.44
C ILE A 118 3.94 -7.61 -7.91
N HIS A 119 4.90 -7.55 -6.99
CA HIS A 119 6.27 -7.93 -7.29
C HIS A 119 6.57 -9.32 -6.71
N PRO A 120 7.32 -10.18 -7.43
CA PRO A 120 7.86 -11.39 -6.85
C PRO A 120 8.84 -11.04 -5.72
N ALA A 121 8.89 -11.86 -4.66
CA ALA A 121 9.82 -11.68 -3.54
C ALA A 121 11.29 -11.77 -3.97
N ALA A 122 11.59 -12.27 -5.17
CA ALA A 122 12.92 -12.23 -5.76
C ALA A 122 13.24 -10.81 -6.28
N ASN A 123 13.50 -9.87 -5.38
CA ASN A 123 14.08 -8.56 -5.69
C ASN A 123 15.41 -8.39 -4.95
N ARG A 124 16.24 -7.46 -5.44
CA ARG A 124 17.63 -7.18 -4.98
C ARG A 124 17.84 -7.13 -3.45
N LEU A 125 16.79 -6.89 -2.67
CA LEU A 125 16.81 -6.90 -1.19
C LEU A 125 17.02 -8.29 -0.55
N ILE A 126 16.85 -9.39 -1.31
CA ILE A 126 17.00 -10.78 -0.82
C ILE A 126 18.05 -11.57 -1.62
N GLN A 127 18.72 -10.94 -2.61
CA GLN A 127 19.69 -11.61 -3.48
C GLN A 127 20.90 -12.17 -2.69
N ASP A 128 21.33 -11.50 -1.62
CA ASP A 128 22.45 -11.99 -0.79
C ASP A 128 22.07 -13.17 0.11
N ILE A 129 20.78 -13.50 0.22
CA ILE A 129 20.26 -14.60 1.06
C ILE A 129 19.95 -15.85 0.21
N LEU A 130 19.75 -15.69 -1.10
CA LEU A 130 19.56 -16.78 -2.06
C LEU A 130 20.89 -17.13 -2.73
N ILE A 131 21.81 -17.71 -1.97
CA ILE A 131 22.89 -18.53 -2.55
C ILE A 131 22.35 -19.97 -2.61
N ILE A 132 21.84 -20.36 -3.77
CA ILE A 132 21.77 -21.75 -4.22
C ILE A 132 22.39 -21.80 -5.61
#